data_AF-A0A968U7G3-F1
#
_entry.id   AF-A0A968U7G3-F1
#
_cell.length_a   1.000
_cell.length_b   1.000
_cell.length_c   1.000
_cell.angle_alpha   90.00
_cell.angle_beta   90.00
_cell.angle_gamma   90.00
#
_symmetry.space_group_name_H-M   'P 1'
#
loop_
_entity.id
_entity.type
_entity.pdbx_description
1 polymer ?
#
loop_
_entity_poly.entity_id
_entity_poly.type
_entity_poly.pdbx_seq_one_letter_code
_entity_poly.pdbx_strand_id
1 'polypeptide(L)'
;MIGPAIRRAIATALEATLQSLNQALENSLTPQSFAWRLEALQTGKSFAEVVLLRTLLYRVEQVFLIHKETSLLLHHVAAPGVETLDADLVSAMLKAIQDFVCDSFNTSSGDSLDTLRFGELTLWIEQGPQAVLAGVIRGNAPYELRTVFQQAIEKIHQVQGKALADFQGNAAVFEASHADLEDCLRSRYQHKKQGNKAYAWVAMGMLLLALGVFGFFGFRARQRWATYLEQLKAEPGIVVIEAKRGWRKYFITGLRDPLAVDPAQLLQPVGINPQAVVSQWEPYLSFDSELAATRVKDLLKPPATVSLSLDEDGVLRMSGTAPRAWIAEAQQLAQFIPGVTQVEVADLIETEAELESIQRQIENQILQFQEGQTAIAPHQDESLQTLVEQIKRLITIAAALNQTVQVEAIGRANNNGSEAQNLALSQSRADAIVALLVSAGIEPESLTARGIGTRNPLQNQSGISTVEINRSVSFKVSLTDESHSEISNP
;
A
#
# COMPACT_ATOMS: atom_id res chain seq x y z
N MET A 1 29.03 48.89 60.40
CA MET A 1 27.58 49.09 60.11
C MET A 1 27.31 48.83 58.62
N ILE A 2 27.34 47.56 58.16
CA ILE A 2 27.10 47.22 56.72
C ILE A 2 26.11 46.03 56.56
N GLY A 3 25.88 45.23 57.60
CA GLY A 3 25.04 44.03 57.55
C GLY A 3 23.54 44.23 57.25
N PRO A 4 22.85 45.30 57.72
CA PRO A 4 21.42 45.48 57.46
C PRO A 4 21.10 45.83 56.01
N ALA A 5 21.93 46.67 55.37
CA ALA A 5 21.72 47.14 54.00
C ALA A 5 21.89 46.01 52.97
N ILE A 6 22.92 45.16 53.12
CA ILE A 6 23.15 44.02 52.23
C ILE A 6 22.05 42.97 52.39
N ARG A 7 21.58 42.72 53.62
CA ARG A 7 20.49 41.75 53.86
C ARG A 7 19.17 42.22 53.25
N ARG A 8 18.87 43.53 53.33
CA ARG A 8 17.69 44.13 52.70
C ARG A 8 17.77 44.07 51.16
N ALA A 9 18.96 44.30 50.58
CA ALA A 9 19.20 44.21 49.15
C ALA A 9 19.06 42.78 48.59
N ILE A 10 19.54 41.77 49.32
CA ILE A 10 19.39 40.35 48.90
C ILE A 10 17.93 39.91 49.02
N ALA A 11 17.24 40.28 50.10
CA ALA A 11 15.82 39.96 50.27
C ALA A 11 14.95 40.57 49.17
N THR A 12 15.18 41.85 48.84
CA THR A 12 14.46 42.55 47.76
C THR A 12 14.76 41.95 46.38
N ALA A 13 16.01 41.54 46.11
CA ALA A 13 16.34 40.86 44.86
C ALA A 13 15.63 39.50 44.73
N LEU A 14 15.55 38.73 45.81
CA LEU A 14 14.88 37.43 45.81
C LEU A 14 13.36 37.57 45.59
N GLU A 15 12.75 38.55 46.25
CA GLU A 15 11.32 38.86 46.14
C GLU A 15 10.95 39.30 44.72
N ALA A 16 11.79 40.14 44.09
CA ALA A 16 11.64 40.53 42.69
C ALA A 16 11.72 39.33 41.72
N THR A 17 12.64 38.39 41.96
CA THR A 17 12.75 37.19 41.12
C THR A 17 11.55 36.25 41.26
N LEU A 18 11.05 36.02 42.48
CA LEU A 18 9.86 35.19 42.72
C LEU A 18 8.61 35.77 42.05
N GLN A 19 8.46 37.09 42.10
CA GLN A 19 7.32 37.76 41.49
C GLN A 19 7.33 37.64 39.95
N SER A 20 8.52 37.71 39.33
CA SER A 20 8.67 37.53 37.88
C SER A 20 8.32 36.13 37.38
N LEU A 21 8.58 35.10 38.20
CA LEU A 21 8.29 33.69 37.85
C LEU A 21 6.79 33.41 37.87
N ASN A 22 6.08 33.95 38.85
CA ASN A 22 4.64 33.74 38.97
C ASN A 22 3.90 34.32 37.76
N GLN A 23 4.34 35.49 37.28
CA GLN A 23 3.74 36.17 36.13
C GLN A 23 4.06 35.48 34.77
N ALA A 24 5.21 34.81 34.67
CA ALA A 24 5.55 33.99 33.51
C ALA A 24 4.73 32.69 33.44
N LEU A 25 4.36 32.13 34.60
CA LEU A 25 3.54 30.93 34.72
C LEU A 25 2.09 31.18 34.28
N GLU A 26 1.48 32.28 34.71
CA GLU A 26 0.09 32.63 34.36
C GLU A 26 -0.12 32.79 32.84
N ASN A 27 0.91 33.22 32.10
CA ASN A 27 0.83 33.42 30.64
C ASN A 27 1.31 32.23 29.80
N SER A 28 1.74 31.13 30.43
CA SER A 28 2.44 30.01 29.77
C SER A 28 1.58 29.18 28.79
N LEU A 29 0.25 29.31 28.84
CA LEU A 29 -0.69 28.51 28.04
C LEU A 29 -1.46 29.31 26.98
N THR A 30 -1.14 30.59 26.78
CA THR A 30 -1.77 31.38 25.70
C THR A 30 -1.11 31.07 24.34
N PRO A 31 -1.82 31.19 23.19
CA PRO A 31 -1.23 30.99 21.86
C PRO A 31 -0.02 31.91 21.56
N GLN A 32 0.13 33.02 22.29
CA GLN A 32 1.26 33.94 22.17
C GLN A 32 2.55 33.38 22.80
N SER A 33 2.44 32.47 23.77
CA SER A 33 3.58 31.82 24.44
C SER A 33 4.48 31.03 23.48
N PHE A 34 3.90 30.37 22.46
CA PHE A 34 4.67 29.65 21.44
C PHE A 34 5.52 30.60 20.57
N ALA A 35 4.97 31.74 20.19
CA ALA A 35 5.72 32.75 19.44
C ALA A 35 6.88 33.33 20.26
N TRP A 36 6.65 33.61 21.55
CA TRP A 36 7.69 34.11 22.46
C TRP A 36 8.76 33.06 22.79
N ARG A 37 8.42 31.76 22.83
CA ARG A 37 9.41 30.67 22.97
C ARG A 37 10.31 30.56 21.75
N LEU A 38 9.76 30.72 20.55
CA LEU A 38 10.54 30.72 19.31
C LEU A 38 11.50 31.92 19.27
N GLU A 39 11.05 33.08 19.76
CA GLU A 39 11.86 34.29 19.85
C GLU A 39 12.95 34.22 20.94
N ALA A 40 12.67 33.60 22.08
CA ALA A 40 13.67 33.30 23.11
C ALA A 40 14.83 32.46 22.54
N LEU A 41 14.51 31.47 21.71
CA LEU A 41 15.52 30.66 21.00
C LEU A 41 16.35 31.47 19.99
N GLN A 42 15.75 32.45 19.31
CA GLN A 42 16.47 33.30 18.34
C GLN A 42 17.34 34.38 19.01
N THR A 43 16.88 34.92 20.14
CA THR A 43 17.51 36.05 20.83
C THR A 43 18.47 35.62 21.93
N GLY A 44 18.50 34.33 22.29
CA GLY A 44 19.33 33.80 23.38
C GLY A 44 18.88 34.22 24.78
N LYS A 45 17.73 34.89 24.91
CA LYS A 45 17.13 35.33 26.16
C LYS A 45 16.29 34.23 26.78
N SER A 46 16.13 34.23 28.10
CA SER A 46 15.22 33.29 28.74
C SER A 46 13.77 33.58 28.36
N PHE A 47 12.90 32.55 28.37
CA PHE A 47 11.47 32.74 28.10
C PHE A 47 10.85 33.78 29.06
N ALA A 48 11.27 33.77 30.32
CA ALA A 48 10.85 34.75 31.32
C ALA A 48 11.28 36.19 30.94
N GLU A 49 12.50 36.39 30.42
CA GLU A 49 12.94 37.71 29.93
C GLU A 49 12.13 38.19 28.73
N VAL A 50 11.83 37.31 27.77
CA VAL A 50 11.02 37.69 26.58
C VAL A 50 9.59 38.03 26.97
N VAL A 51 9.02 37.30 27.93
CA VAL A 51 7.71 37.60 28.52
C VAL A 51 7.76 38.94 29.27
N LEU A 52 8.75 39.14 30.14
CA LEU A 52 8.93 40.34 30.95
C LEU A 52 9.08 41.61 30.09
N LEU A 53 9.82 41.53 28.98
CA LEU A 53 10.02 42.65 28.06
C LEU A 53 8.76 43.07 27.31
N ARG A 54 7.72 42.22 27.24
CA ARG A 54 6.52 42.43 26.41
C ARG A 54 5.22 42.53 27.19
N THR A 55 5.19 42.07 28.42
CA THR A 55 4.16 42.43 29.41
C THR A 55 4.46 43.83 29.94
N LEU A 56 3.58 44.81 29.68
CA LEU A 56 3.72 46.15 30.24
C LEU A 56 3.30 46.12 31.71
N LEU A 57 4.22 46.51 32.60
CA LEU A 57 4.14 46.13 34.01
C LEU A 57 3.50 47.17 34.93
N TYR A 58 3.51 48.49 34.64
CA TYR A 58 2.93 49.49 35.56
C TYR A 58 2.66 50.88 34.94
N ARG A 59 1.83 51.66 35.64
CA ARG A 59 1.63 53.10 35.43
C ARG A 59 1.52 53.81 36.79
N VAL A 60 2.19 54.95 36.94
CA VAL A 60 1.94 55.88 38.05
C VAL A 60 0.72 56.73 37.69
N GLU A 61 -0.31 56.66 38.51
CA GLU A 61 -1.59 57.34 38.32
C GLU A 61 -1.57 58.74 38.93
N GLN A 62 -1.08 58.86 40.17
CA GLN A 62 -1.11 60.11 40.93
C GLN A 62 0.09 60.19 41.87
N VAL A 63 0.59 61.40 42.13
CA VAL A 63 1.68 61.66 43.07
C VAL A 63 1.28 62.81 43.98
N PHE A 64 1.43 62.61 45.29
CA PHE A 64 1.08 63.54 46.35
C PHE A 64 2.33 63.94 47.12
N LEU A 65 2.50 65.23 47.37
CA LEU A 65 3.49 65.78 48.29
C LEU A 65 2.75 66.25 49.54
N ILE A 66 3.11 65.70 50.69
CA ILE A 66 2.40 65.91 51.97
C ILE A 66 3.40 66.40 53.01
N HIS A 67 3.02 67.39 53.83
CA HIS A 67 3.87 67.88 54.91
C HIS A 67 3.92 66.87 56.05
N LYS A 68 5.11 66.55 56.56
CA LYS A 68 5.30 65.43 57.49
C LYS A 68 4.68 65.67 58.87
N GLU A 69 4.79 66.89 59.40
CA GLU A 69 4.32 67.20 60.76
C GLU A 69 2.82 67.49 60.80
N THR A 70 2.33 68.29 59.85
CA THR A 70 0.93 68.73 59.82
C THR A 70 0.02 67.76 59.04
N SER A 71 0.60 66.86 58.25
CA SER A 71 -0.11 65.94 57.36
C SER A 71 -1.01 66.62 56.33
N LEU A 72 -0.80 67.92 56.08
CA LEU A 72 -1.52 68.67 55.05
C LEU A 72 -0.91 68.41 53.67
N LEU A 73 -1.76 68.35 52.65
CA LEU A 73 -1.33 68.30 51.27
C LEU A 73 -0.58 69.59 50.89
N LEU A 74 0.60 69.42 50.31
CA LEU A 74 1.42 70.51 49.77
C LEU A 74 1.20 70.67 48.27
N HIS A 75 1.22 69.56 47.52
CA HIS A 75 0.95 69.56 46.09
C HIS A 75 0.51 68.18 45.57
N HIS A 76 -0.16 68.15 44.42
CA HIS A 76 -0.65 66.92 43.78
C HIS A 76 -0.57 67.02 42.25
N VAL A 77 -0.16 65.93 41.61
CA VAL A 77 -0.20 65.78 40.15
C VAL A 77 -0.80 64.43 39.78
N ALA A 78 -1.65 64.40 38.76
CA ALA A 78 -2.29 63.20 38.24
C ALA A 78 -1.98 62.99 36.76
N ALA A 79 -1.87 61.73 36.34
CA ALA A 79 -1.63 61.38 34.95
C ALA A 79 -2.88 61.65 34.08
N PRO A 80 -2.73 61.97 32.78
CA PRO A 80 -3.85 62.28 31.90
C PRO A 80 -4.89 61.15 31.81
N GLY A 81 -6.17 61.47 32.00
CA GLY A 81 -7.27 60.51 31.85
C GLY A 81 -7.44 59.52 33.02
N VAL A 82 -6.91 59.83 34.20
CA VAL A 82 -7.16 59.10 35.45
C VAL A 82 -8.17 59.90 36.29
N GLU A 83 -9.12 59.22 36.93
CA GLU A 83 -9.95 59.84 37.96
C GLU A 83 -9.08 60.29 39.14
N THR A 84 -8.99 61.60 39.37
CA THR A 84 -8.23 62.19 40.47
C THR A 84 -8.84 61.79 41.80
N LEU A 85 -8.04 61.19 42.68
CA LEU A 85 -8.43 60.97 44.07
C LEU A 85 -8.42 62.31 44.77
N ASP A 86 -9.35 62.51 45.72
CA ASP A 86 -9.34 63.70 46.55
C ASP A 86 -8.08 63.70 47.42
N ALA A 87 -7.20 64.66 47.14
CA ALA A 87 -5.86 64.70 47.70
C ALA A 87 -5.86 64.98 49.21
N ASP A 88 -6.85 65.73 49.69
CA ASP A 88 -7.03 65.97 51.12
C ASP A 88 -7.49 64.69 51.85
N LEU A 89 -8.39 63.90 51.23
CA LEU A 89 -8.79 62.59 51.78
C LEU A 89 -7.61 61.62 51.84
N VAL A 90 -6.76 61.59 50.81
CA VAL A 90 -5.57 60.72 50.80
C VAL A 90 -4.59 61.10 51.91
N SER A 91 -4.37 62.40 52.13
CA SER A 91 -3.51 62.88 53.22
C SER A 91 -4.04 62.53 54.61
N ALA A 92 -5.35 62.70 54.83
CA ALA A 92 -6.03 62.33 56.08
C ALA A 92 -6.02 60.82 56.32
N MET A 93 -6.24 60.03 55.26
CA MET A 93 -6.17 58.56 55.32
C MET A 93 -4.77 58.09 55.70
N LEU A 94 -3.73 58.63 55.06
CA LEU A 94 -2.35 58.27 55.37
C LEU A 94 -1.98 58.59 56.82
N LYS A 95 -2.40 59.76 57.31
CA LYS A 95 -2.21 60.15 58.70
C LYS A 95 -2.90 59.19 59.67
N ALA A 96 -4.18 58.89 59.44
CA ALA A 96 -4.94 57.99 60.29
C ALA A 96 -4.36 56.56 60.32
N ILE A 97 -3.91 56.03 59.17
CA ILE A 97 -3.27 54.71 59.11
C ILE A 97 -1.93 54.73 59.85
N GLN A 98 -1.13 55.79 59.67
CA GLN A 98 0.17 55.90 60.33
C GLN A 98 0.03 56.02 61.84
N ASP A 99 -0.91 56.83 62.33
CA ASP A 99 -1.19 56.95 63.76
C ASP A 99 -1.66 55.60 64.35
N PHE A 100 -2.57 54.90 63.65
CA PHE A 100 -3.01 53.57 64.06
C PHE A 100 -1.87 52.54 64.14
N VAL A 101 -0.95 52.55 63.17
CA VAL A 101 0.18 51.61 63.14
C VAL A 101 1.18 51.93 64.27
N CYS A 102 1.51 53.20 64.47
CA CYS A 102 2.38 53.63 65.57
C CYS A 102 1.79 53.24 66.93
N ASP A 103 0.49 53.48 67.14
CA ASP A 103 -0.21 53.15 68.39
C ASP A 103 -0.30 51.63 68.62
N SER A 104 -0.49 50.85 67.56
CA SER A 104 -0.70 49.40 67.67
C SER A 104 0.59 48.59 67.87
N PHE A 105 1.72 49.06 67.34
CA PHE A 105 2.97 48.28 67.28
C PHE A 105 4.11 48.81 68.17
N ASN A 106 3.89 49.85 68.99
CA ASN A 106 4.90 50.45 69.86
C ASN A 106 6.22 50.77 69.13
N THR A 107 6.12 51.24 67.88
CA THR A 107 7.28 51.53 67.05
C THR A 107 7.97 52.82 67.50
N SER A 108 9.29 52.88 67.35
CA SER A 108 10.06 54.11 67.61
C SER A 108 9.75 55.16 66.54
N SER A 109 9.92 56.45 66.86
CA SER A 109 9.56 57.63 66.04
C SER A 109 10.27 57.78 64.67
N GLY A 110 10.77 56.69 64.09
CA GLY A 110 11.39 56.62 62.77
C GLY A 110 10.93 55.45 61.88
N ASP A 111 10.11 54.53 62.37
CA ASP A 111 9.52 53.48 61.53
C ASP A 111 8.24 54.02 60.86
N SER A 112 8.27 54.13 59.53
CA SER A 112 7.19 54.65 58.70
C SER A 112 6.62 53.58 57.77
N LEU A 113 5.38 53.80 57.35
CA LEU A 113 4.75 53.01 56.31
C LEU A 113 5.41 53.29 54.95
N ASP A 114 6.00 52.25 54.35
CA ASP A 114 6.70 52.32 53.07
C ASP A 114 5.79 52.02 51.86
N THR A 115 4.77 51.18 52.04
CA THR A 115 3.88 50.73 50.95
C THR A 115 2.51 50.31 51.49
N LEU A 116 1.44 50.73 50.82
CA LEU A 116 0.06 50.30 51.06
C LEU A 116 -0.52 49.70 49.77
N ARG A 117 -1.27 48.61 49.88
CA ARG A 117 -1.88 47.95 48.72
C ARG A 117 -3.40 47.88 48.88
N PHE A 118 -4.11 48.35 47.87
CA PHE A 118 -5.58 48.36 47.80
C PHE A 118 -6.04 47.85 46.42
N GLY A 119 -6.43 46.57 46.35
CA GLY A 119 -6.83 45.92 45.11
C GLY A 119 -5.72 45.96 44.05
N GLU A 120 -6.00 46.64 42.93
CA GLU A 120 -5.09 46.84 41.78
C GLU A 120 -4.18 48.08 41.92
N LEU A 121 -4.38 48.88 42.98
CA LEU A 121 -3.59 50.07 43.27
C LEU A 121 -2.61 49.80 44.42
N THR A 122 -1.37 50.24 44.22
CA THR A 122 -0.32 50.22 45.23
C THR A 122 0.15 51.64 45.46
N LEU A 123 0.09 52.09 46.70
CA LEU A 123 0.58 53.38 47.13
C LEU A 123 1.98 53.20 47.69
N TRP A 124 2.98 53.80 47.05
CA TRP A 124 4.35 53.84 47.54
C TRP A 124 4.61 55.15 48.26
N ILE A 125 5.29 55.08 49.40
CA ILE A 125 5.55 56.22 50.28
C ILE A 125 7.06 56.35 50.45
N GLU A 126 7.61 57.51 50.08
CA GLU A 126 8.99 57.89 50.35
C GLU A 126 9.04 59.05 51.33
N GLN A 127 9.86 58.91 52.37
CA GLN A 127 9.94 59.85 53.47
C GLN A 127 11.13 60.80 53.30
N GLY A 128 10.87 62.10 53.45
CA GLY A 128 11.89 63.12 53.57
C GLY A 128 12.01 63.65 55.01
N PRO A 129 12.92 64.62 55.23
CA PRO A 129 13.04 65.31 56.51
C PRO A 129 11.74 66.00 56.96
N GLN A 130 11.08 66.74 56.05
CA GLN A 130 9.93 67.62 56.36
C GLN A 130 8.70 67.37 55.48
N ALA A 131 8.83 66.59 54.40
CA ALA A 131 7.73 66.16 53.56
C ALA A 131 7.74 64.66 53.31
N VAL A 132 6.63 64.16 52.77
CA VAL A 132 6.39 62.78 52.36
C VAL A 132 5.89 62.80 50.91
N LEU A 133 6.45 61.93 50.08
CA LEU A 133 6.01 61.75 48.70
C LEU A 133 5.26 60.43 48.59
N ALA A 134 4.00 60.46 48.17
CA ALA A 134 3.17 59.28 48.02
C ALA A 134 2.74 59.12 46.55
N GLY A 135 3.10 58.01 45.91
CA GLY A 135 2.74 57.71 44.52
C GLY A 135 1.75 56.55 44.41
N VAL A 136 0.61 56.77 43.76
CA VAL A 136 -0.38 55.74 43.43
C VAL A 136 0.02 55.08 42.13
N ILE A 137 0.23 53.77 42.19
CA ILE A 137 0.75 52.95 41.09
C ILE A 137 -0.27 51.86 40.78
N ARG A 138 -0.63 51.72 39.50
CA ARG A 138 -1.38 50.57 39.00
C ARG A 138 -0.42 49.58 38.35
N GLY A 139 -0.48 48.32 38.76
CA GLY A 139 0.40 47.26 38.28
C GLY A 139 1.70 47.13 39.10
N ASN A 140 2.64 46.36 38.57
CA ASN A 140 3.93 46.03 39.18
C ASN A 140 5.03 47.00 38.76
N ALA A 141 5.26 48.04 39.57
CA ALA A 141 6.38 48.96 39.32
C ALA A 141 7.73 48.31 39.68
N PRO A 142 8.76 48.51 38.85
CA PRO A 142 10.09 48.01 39.11
C PRO A 142 10.79 48.93 40.13
N TYR A 143 11.82 48.42 40.77
CA TYR A 143 12.50 49.11 41.87
C TYR A 143 13.12 50.46 41.45
N GLU A 144 13.51 50.63 40.18
CA GLU A 144 14.08 51.90 39.70
C GLU A 144 13.10 53.07 39.85
N LEU A 145 11.78 52.83 39.85
CA LEU A 145 10.79 53.88 40.11
C LEU A 145 10.93 54.43 41.53
N ARG A 146 11.31 53.59 42.51
CA ARG A 146 11.53 54.03 43.90
C ARG A 146 12.69 55.02 43.98
N THR A 147 13.75 54.79 43.20
CA THR A 147 14.86 55.72 43.07
C THR A 147 14.43 57.06 42.47
N VAL A 148 13.48 57.05 41.52
CA VAL A 148 12.92 58.30 40.96
C VAL A 148 12.20 59.11 42.03
N PHE A 149 11.37 58.47 42.87
CA PHE A 149 10.66 59.14 43.97
C PHE A 149 11.62 59.71 45.02
N GLN A 150 12.67 58.98 45.37
CA GLN A 150 13.71 59.44 46.30
C GLN A 150 14.47 60.68 45.77
N GLN A 151 14.83 60.67 44.49
CA GLN A 151 15.48 61.82 43.86
C GLN A 151 14.56 63.04 43.79
N ALA A 152 13.27 62.83 43.50
CA ALA A 152 12.29 63.90 43.47
C ALA A 152 12.12 64.56 44.84
N ILE A 153 11.92 63.79 45.90
CA ILE A 153 11.78 64.35 47.26
C ILE A 153 13.06 65.02 47.76
N GLU A 154 14.24 64.49 47.44
CA GLU A 154 15.53 65.11 47.77
C GLU A 154 15.68 66.46 47.08
N LYS A 155 15.37 66.54 45.78
CA LYS A 155 15.41 67.77 44.99
C LYS A 155 14.42 68.82 45.53
N ILE A 156 13.20 68.40 45.88
CA ILE A 156 12.20 69.29 46.50
C ILE A 156 12.72 69.86 47.83
N HIS A 157 13.34 69.06 48.69
CA HIS A 157 13.93 69.57 49.93
C HIS A 157 15.13 70.50 49.69
N GLN A 158 15.94 70.22 48.67
CA GLN A 158 17.07 71.08 48.31
C GLN A 158 16.62 72.47 47.87
N VAL A 159 15.53 72.54 47.09
CA VAL A 159 15.01 73.80 46.52
C VAL A 159 14.08 74.52 47.51
N GLN A 160 13.22 73.80 48.21
CA GLN A 160 12.11 74.34 49.01
C GLN A 160 12.21 74.04 50.52
N GLY A 161 13.34 73.55 51.02
CA GLY A 161 13.50 73.13 52.42
C GLY A 161 13.14 74.20 53.46
N LYS A 162 13.44 75.48 53.20
CA LYS A 162 13.03 76.56 54.11
C LYS A 162 11.50 76.74 54.15
N ALA A 163 10.85 76.65 52.99
CA ALA A 163 9.39 76.77 52.90
C ALA A 163 8.69 75.56 53.56
N LEU A 164 9.31 74.38 53.50
CA LEU A 164 8.85 73.20 54.23
C LEU A 164 8.97 73.38 55.76
N ALA A 165 10.11 73.90 56.24
CA ALA A 165 10.35 74.13 57.67
C ALA A 165 9.38 75.13 58.31
N ASP A 166 9.10 76.23 57.60
CA ASP A 166 8.28 77.33 58.10
C ASP A 166 6.79 77.21 57.68
N PHE A 167 6.33 76.00 57.35
CA PHE A 167 5.01 75.78 56.79
C PHE A 167 3.89 76.06 57.82
N GLN A 168 3.12 77.14 57.58
CA GLN A 168 1.96 77.55 58.38
C GLN A 168 0.63 77.40 57.61
N GLY A 169 0.52 76.41 56.72
CA GLY A 169 -0.73 76.08 56.02
C GLY A 169 -0.95 76.77 54.67
N ASN A 170 0.04 77.48 54.11
CA ASN A 170 -0.04 78.02 52.75
C ASN A 170 0.68 77.10 51.74
N ALA A 171 -0.10 76.25 51.05
CA ALA A 171 0.43 75.28 50.09
C ALA A 171 0.84 75.89 48.73
N ALA A 172 0.41 77.12 48.41
CA ALA A 172 0.63 77.73 47.09
C ALA A 172 2.11 77.89 46.70
N VAL A 173 3.01 77.95 47.70
CA VAL A 173 4.46 78.05 47.48
C VAL A 173 5.03 76.75 46.86
N PHE A 174 4.37 75.62 47.05
CA PHE A 174 4.80 74.32 46.55
C PHE A 174 4.39 74.02 45.12
N GLU A 175 3.66 74.92 44.44
CA GLU A 175 3.43 74.84 42.99
C GLU A 175 4.75 74.76 42.19
N ALA A 176 5.83 75.34 42.71
CA ALA A 176 7.15 75.24 42.10
C ALA A 176 7.69 73.79 42.02
N SER A 177 7.15 72.85 42.82
CA SER A 177 7.51 71.42 42.77
C SER A 177 6.77 70.64 41.68
N HIS A 178 5.85 71.27 40.93
CA HIS A 178 5.01 70.59 39.93
C HIS A 178 5.83 69.77 38.92
N ALA A 179 6.89 70.35 38.35
CA ALA A 179 7.72 69.68 37.37
C ALA A 179 8.44 68.43 37.94
N ASP A 180 8.87 68.49 39.20
CA ASP A 180 9.53 67.38 39.89
C ASP A 180 8.55 66.24 40.19
N LEU A 181 7.28 66.57 40.46
CA LEU A 181 6.20 65.61 40.65
C LEU A 181 5.70 65.02 39.31
N GLU A 182 5.65 65.81 38.25
CA GLU A 182 5.25 65.34 36.91
C GLU A 182 6.28 64.36 36.34
N ASP A 183 7.57 64.56 36.60
CA ASP A 183 8.65 63.62 36.26
C ASP A 183 8.46 62.24 36.92
N CYS A 184 7.69 62.16 38.01
CA CYS A 184 7.34 60.93 38.69
C CYS A 184 6.16 60.18 38.02
N LEU A 185 5.37 60.83 37.16
CA LEU A 185 4.22 60.24 36.44
C LEU A 185 4.62 59.36 35.22
N ARG A 186 5.87 58.85 35.20
CA ARG A 186 6.41 58.06 34.09
C ARG A 186 5.54 56.82 33.81
N SER A 187 5.06 56.73 32.57
CA SER A 187 4.40 55.54 32.05
C SER A 187 5.26 54.91 30.95
N ARG A 188 5.68 53.65 31.15
CA ARG A 188 6.17 52.83 30.02
C ARG A 188 4.95 52.18 29.40
N TYR A 189 4.41 52.77 28.34
CA TYR A 189 3.52 52.09 27.42
C TYR A 189 4.34 51.61 26.21
N GLN A 190 4.24 50.33 25.83
CA GLN A 190 4.70 49.88 24.51
C GLN A 190 3.50 49.55 23.61
N HIS A 191 3.51 50.18 22.45
CA HIS A 191 2.59 49.90 21.36
C HIS A 191 2.65 48.44 20.93
N LYS A 192 1.50 47.75 20.94
CA LYS A 192 1.30 46.42 20.38
C LYS A 192 1.33 46.51 18.85
N LYS A 193 2.47 46.20 18.20
CA LYS A 193 2.51 45.99 16.75
C LYS A 193 1.76 44.71 16.38
N GLN A 194 0.62 44.85 15.70
CA GLN A 194 -0.21 43.75 15.24
C GLN A 194 0.38 43.20 13.93
N GLY A 195 1.26 42.19 14.04
CA GLY A 195 1.79 41.46 12.88
C GLY A 195 0.70 40.60 12.23
N ASN A 196 0.60 40.64 10.90
CA ASN A 196 -0.42 39.92 10.12
C ASN A 196 -0.24 38.39 10.25
N LYS A 197 -1.19 37.71 10.91
CA LYS A 197 -1.14 36.27 11.21
C LYS A 197 -1.47 35.35 10.02
N ALA A 198 -1.60 35.90 8.82
CA ALA A 198 -1.95 35.14 7.61
C ALA A 198 -0.98 33.98 7.32
N TYR A 199 0.33 34.17 7.58
CA TYR A 199 1.34 33.13 7.37
C TYR A 199 1.12 31.88 8.25
N ALA A 200 0.63 32.05 9.48
CA ALA A 200 0.35 30.92 10.38
C ALA A 200 -0.79 30.04 9.86
N TRP A 201 -1.84 30.64 9.28
CA TRP A 201 -2.94 29.90 8.65
C TRP A 201 -2.50 29.19 7.37
N VAL A 202 -1.64 29.83 6.56
CA VAL A 202 -1.06 29.20 5.36
C VAL A 202 -0.17 28.00 5.74
N ALA A 203 0.67 28.15 6.77
CA ALA A 203 1.51 27.05 7.27
C ALA A 203 0.66 25.88 7.82
N MET A 204 -0.41 26.18 8.55
CA MET A 204 -1.36 25.16 9.03
C MET A 204 -2.05 24.42 7.87
N GLY A 205 -2.48 25.17 6.84
CA GLY A 205 -3.07 24.59 5.63
C GLY A 205 -2.12 23.64 4.90
N MET A 206 -0.85 24.04 4.73
CA MET A 206 0.18 23.18 4.13
C MET A 206 0.45 21.93 4.97
N LEU A 207 0.49 22.04 6.30
CA LEU A 207 0.69 20.89 7.18
C LEU A 207 -0.47 19.89 7.05
N LEU A 208 -1.71 20.37 7.06
CA LEU A 208 -2.89 19.52 6.87
C LEU A 208 -2.91 18.86 5.50
N LEU A 209 -2.50 19.58 4.45
CA LEU A 209 -2.38 19.02 3.11
C LEU A 209 -1.29 17.96 3.03
N ALA A 210 -0.13 18.19 3.65
CA ALA A 210 0.95 17.21 3.74
C ALA A 210 0.53 15.95 4.51
N LEU A 211 -0.19 16.10 5.63
CA LEU A 211 -0.76 14.98 6.39
C LEU A 211 -1.83 14.23 5.60
N GLY A 212 -2.68 14.94 4.86
CA GLY A 212 -3.69 14.35 3.98
C GLY A 212 -3.06 13.54 2.85
N VAL A 213 -2.04 14.10 2.18
CA VAL A 213 -1.27 13.42 1.13
C VAL A 213 -0.54 12.19 1.71
N PHE A 214 0.14 12.34 2.85
CA PHE A 214 0.82 11.23 3.51
C PHE A 214 -0.16 10.12 3.91
N GLY A 215 -1.31 10.48 4.48
CA GLY A 215 -2.38 9.56 4.83
C GLY A 215 -2.96 8.84 3.61
N PHE A 216 -3.21 9.56 2.51
CA PHE A 216 -3.70 8.99 1.25
C PHE A 216 -2.72 7.99 0.64
N PHE A 217 -1.43 8.34 0.54
CA PHE A 217 -0.41 7.43 0.04
C PHE A 217 -0.22 6.21 0.95
N GLY A 218 -0.29 6.39 2.27
CA GLY A 218 -0.27 5.29 3.24
C GLY A 218 -1.47 4.35 3.09
N PHE A 219 -2.68 4.90 2.94
CA PHE A 219 -3.91 4.13 2.71
C PHE A 219 -3.83 3.34 1.40
N ARG A 220 -3.45 3.99 0.30
CA ARG A 220 -3.30 3.33 -1.01
C ARG A 220 -2.23 2.23 -0.99
N ALA A 221 -1.11 2.45 -0.29
CA ALA A 221 -0.09 1.41 -0.13
C ALA A 221 -0.59 0.21 0.69
N ARG A 222 -1.41 0.46 1.73
CA ARG A 222 -2.06 -0.60 2.51
C ARG A 222 -3.04 -1.41 1.67
N GLN A 223 -3.84 -0.74 0.84
CA GLN A 223 -4.81 -1.39 -0.03
C GLN A 223 -4.11 -2.26 -1.09
N ARG A 224 -3.10 -1.73 -1.78
CA ARG A 224 -2.27 -2.51 -2.73
C ARG A 224 -1.69 -3.76 -2.08
N TRP A 225 -1.11 -3.63 -0.88
CA TRP A 225 -0.57 -4.77 -0.16
C TRP A 225 -1.63 -5.82 0.18
N ALA A 226 -2.82 -5.39 0.63
CA ALA A 226 -3.92 -6.29 0.92
C ALA A 226 -4.39 -7.05 -0.34
N THR A 227 -4.58 -6.35 -1.46
CA THR A 227 -4.98 -6.96 -2.74
C THR A 227 -3.94 -7.97 -3.22
N TYR A 228 -2.65 -7.66 -3.13
CA TYR A 228 -1.59 -8.60 -3.47
C TYR A 228 -1.62 -9.86 -2.58
N LEU A 229 -1.81 -9.70 -1.27
CA LEU A 229 -1.93 -10.85 -0.37
C LEU A 229 -3.19 -11.69 -0.63
N GLU A 230 -4.30 -11.07 -1.04
CA GLU A 230 -5.52 -11.80 -1.43
C GLU A 230 -5.30 -12.60 -2.71
N GLN A 231 -4.72 -11.99 -3.75
CA GLN A 231 -4.38 -12.69 -4.99
C GLN A 231 -3.42 -13.85 -4.73
N LEU A 232 -2.38 -13.62 -3.94
CA LEU A 232 -1.38 -14.64 -3.61
C LEU A 232 -1.98 -15.84 -2.84
N LYS A 233 -3.02 -15.62 -2.02
CA LYS A 233 -3.72 -16.68 -1.29
C LYS A 233 -4.78 -17.40 -2.13
N ALA A 234 -5.29 -16.73 -3.16
CA ALA A 234 -6.25 -17.31 -4.09
C ALA A 234 -5.56 -18.19 -5.14
N GLU A 235 -4.25 -17.99 -5.35
CA GLU A 235 -3.48 -18.75 -6.33
C GLU A 235 -3.30 -20.22 -5.88
N PRO A 236 -3.63 -21.19 -6.75
CA PRO A 236 -3.40 -22.61 -6.47
C PRO A 236 -1.92 -22.90 -6.18
N GLY A 237 -1.67 -23.78 -5.19
CA GLY A 237 -0.31 -24.18 -4.81
C GLY A 237 0.52 -23.14 -4.07
N ILE A 238 -0.08 -22.06 -3.56
CA ILE A 238 0.61 -21.09 -2.70
C ILE A 238 -0.10 -21.01 -1.35
N VAL A 239 0.64 -21.31 -0.28
CA VAL A 239 0.16 -21.18 1.09
C VAL A 239 0.98 -20.14 1.82
N VAL A 240 0.36 -19.00 2.12
CA VAL A 240 0.98 -17.94 2.90
C VAL A 240 0.89 -18.29 4.39
N ILE A 241 2.03 -18.61 5.02
CA ILE A 241 2.12 -18.89 6.46
C ILE A 241 2.13 -17.58 7.25
N GLU A 242 2.97 -16.64 6.84
CA GLU A 242 3.12 -15.36 7.54
C GLU A 242 3.41 -14.22 6.57
N ALA A 243 2.74 -13.08 6.80
CA ALA A 243 2.98 -11.84 6.08
C ALA A 243 3.17 -10.69 7.07
N LYS A 244 4.38 -10.14 7.15
CA LYS A 244 4.76 -9.03 8.03
C LYS A 244 5.07 -7.78 7.21
N ARG A 245 4.67 -6.62 7.73
CA ARG A 245 5.00 -5.32 7.15
C ARG A 245 6.05 -4.60 8.00
N GLY A 246 7.25 -4.41 7.47
CA GLY A 246 8.27 -3.56 8.07
C GLY A 246 8.10 -2.08 7.70
N TRP A 247 9.03 -1.24 8.16
CA TRP A 247 9.03 0.20 7.87
C TRP A 247 9.18 0.48 6.36
N ARG A 248 10.04 -0.26 5.66
CA ARG A 248 10.35 -0.06 4.24
C ARG A 248 10.17 -1.30 3.36
N LYS A 249 10.20 -2.50 3.97
CA LYS A 249 10.11 -3.78 3.27
C LYS A 249 8.93 -4.60 3.78
N TYR A 250 8.37 -5.42 2.90
CA TYR A 250 7.39 -6.43 3.22
C TYR A 250 8.07 -7.80 3.28
N PHE A 251 7.66 -8.63 4.24
CA PHE A 251 8.20 -9.96 4.44
C PHE A 251 7.08 -10.98 4.30
N ILE A 252 7.27 -11.96 3.43
CA ILE A 252 6.34 -13.08 3.25
C ILE A 252 7.10 -14.38 3.44
N THR A 253 6.51 -15.28 4.20
CA THR A 253 6.96 -16.67 4.30
C THR A 253 5.79 -17.59 4.02
N GLY A 254 6.06 -18.70 3.34
CA GLY A 254 5.02 -19.63 2.96
C GLY A 254 5.56 -20.86 2.25
N LEU A 255 4.62 -21.70 1.83
CA LEU A 255 4.88 -22.87 1.02
C LEU A 255 4.47 -22.58 -0.42
N ARG A 256 5.23 -23.08 -1.39
CA ARG A 256 4.92 -22.95 -2.81
C ARG A 256 5.17 -24.25 -3.56
N ASP A 257 4.22 -24.64 -4.40
CA ASP A 257 4.43 -25.69 -5.40
C ASP A 257 5.36 -25.19 -6.52
N PRO A 258 6.37 -25.97 -6.96
CA PRO A 258 7.25 -25.58 -8.05
C PRO A 258 6.54 -25.20 -9.36
N LEU A 259 5.36 -25.77 -9.62
CA LEU A 259 4.54 -25.48 -10.80
C LEU A 259 3.61 -24.28 -10.61
N ALA A 260 3.44 -23.78 -9.38
CA ALA A 260 2.61 -22.60 -9.13
C ALA A 260 3.26 -21.33 -9.69
N VAL A 261 2.44 -20.30 -9.95
CA VAL A 261 2.88 -18.99 -10.45
C VAL A 261 3.98 -18.40 -9.54
N ASP A 262 4.95 -17.72 -10.13
CA ASP A 262 5.97 -17.01 -9.36
C ASP A 262 5.36 -15.76 -8.68
N PRO A 263 5.37 -15.68 -7.34
CA PRO A 263 4.84 -14.54 -6.60
C PRO A 263 5.41 -13.18 -7.03
N ALA A 264 6.64 -13.16 -7.57
CA ALA A 264 7.25 -11.94 -8.09
C ALA A 264 6.50 -11.37 -9.32
N GLN A 265 5.85 -12.21 -10.12
CA GLN A 265 5.07 -11.80 -11.30
C GLN A 265 3.76 -11.11 -10.89
N LEU A 266 3.16 -11.53 -9.78
CA LEU A 266 1.93 -10.96 -9.23
C LEU A 266 2.11 -9.55 -8.63
N LEU A 267 3.35 -9.08 -8.45
CA LEU A 267 3.63 -7.75 -7.90
C LEU A 267 3.42 -6.60 -8.89
N GLN A 268 3.68 -6.84 -10.18
CA GLN A 268 3.60 -5.78 -11.20
C GLN A 268 2.16 -5.26 -11.44
N PRO A 269 1.14 -6.13 -11.59
CA PRO A 269 -0.24 -5.67 -11.79
C PRO A 269 -0.76 -4.78 -10.65
N VAL A 270 -0.31 -5.05 -9.42
CA VAL A 270 -0.71 -4.31 -8.21
C VAL A 270 0.14 -3.03 -8.01
N GLY A 271 1.21 -2.86 -8.78
CA GLY A 271 2.09 -1.69 -8.72
C GLY A 271 2.97 -1.65 -7.46
N ILE A 272 3.40 -2.81 -6.96
CA ILE A 272 4.35 -2.92 -5.83
C ILE A 272 5.76 -3.12 -6.41
N ASN A 273 6.75 -2.40 -5.90
CA ASN A 273 8.14 -2.59 -6.32
C ASN A 273 8.66 -3.96 -5.83
N PRO A 274 9.15 -4.85 -6.72
CA PRO A 274 9.69 -6.15 -6.34
C PRO A 274 10.79 -6.09 -5.27
N GLN A 275 11.65 -5.07 -5.30
CA GLN A 275 12.72 -4.90 -4.33
C GLN A 275 12.24 -4.54 -2.91
N ALA A 276 10.99 -4.09 -2.78
CA ALA A 276 10.40 -3.81 -1.48
C ALA A 276 9.85 -5.08 -0.81
N VAL A 277 9.75 -6.21 -1.51
CA VAL A 277 9.21 -7.47 -0.99
C VAL A 277 10.34 -8.48 -0.86
N VAL A 278 10.49 -9.04 0.34
CA VAL A 278 11.39 -10.15 0.62
C VAL A 278 10.51 -11.36 0.90
N SER A 279 10.59 -12.36 0.04
CA SER A 279 9.83 -13.59 0.16
C SER A 279 10.74 -14.79 0.41
N GLN A 280 10.29 -15.70 1.26
CA GLN A 280 10.92 -16.98 1.50
C GLN A 280 9.87 -18.08 1.29
N TRP A 281 10.10 -18.93 0.29
CA TRP A 281 9.18 -19.98 -0.11
C TRP A 281 9.83 -21.33 0.08
N GLU A 282 9.22 -22.18 0.89
CA GLU A 282 9.62 -23.58 1.02
C GLU A 282 8.84 -24.42 -0.01
N PRO A 283 9.52 -25.36 -0.70
CA PRO A 283 8.85 -26.20 -1.67
C PRO A 283 7.92 -27.20 -0.98
N TYR A 284 6.71 -27.35 -1.51
CA TYR A 284 5.82 -28.47 -1.18
C TYR A 284 5.09 -28.92 -2.45
N LEU A 285 4.34 -30.02 -2.38
CA LEU A 285 3.51 -30.48 -3.49
C LEU A 285 2.05 -30.24 -3.15
N SER A 286 1.38 -29.39 -3.92
CA SER A 286 -0.05 -29.17 -3.79
C SER A 286 -0.82 -30.27 -4.51
N PHE A 287 -1.98 -30.63 -3.96
CA PHE A 287 -2.93 -31.57 -4.57
C PHE A 287 -4.07 -30.84 -5.30
N ASP A 288 -3.93 -29.52 -5.49
CA ASP A 288 -4.86 -28.76 -6.35
C ASP A 288 -4.93 -29.38 -7.75
N SER A 289 -6.15 -29.53 -8.27
CA SER A 289 -6.44 -30.22 -9.53
C SER A 289 -5.74 -29.58 -10.74
N GLU A 290 -5.63 -28.25 -10.79
CA GLU A 290 -4.95 -27.55 -11.89
C GLU A 290 -3.44 -27.85 -11.95
N LEU A 291 -2.79 -27.88 -10.79
CA LEU A 291 -1.35 -28.18 -10.68
C LEU A 291 -1.08 -29.66 -10.88
N ALA A 292 -1.92 -30.52 -10.30
CA ALA A 292 -1.87 -31.96 -10.52
C ALA A 292 -2.08 -32.30 -12.01
N ALA A 293 -3.04 -31.68 -12.70
CA ALA A 293 -3.26 -31.86 -14.14
C ALA A 293 -2.03 -31.44 -14.97
N THR A 294 -1.38 -30.33 -14.61
CA THR A 294 -0.13 -29.90 -15.26
C THR A 294 0.98 -30.94 -15.06
N ARG A 295 1.12 -31.45 -13.83
CA ARG A 295 2.10 -32.49 -13.47
C ARG A 295 1.84 -33.81 -14.20
N VAL A 296 0.56 -34.19 -14.33
CA VAL A 296 0.10 -35.36 -15.11
C VAL A 296 0.53 -35.20 -16.56
N LYS A 297 0.26 -34.06 -17.18
CA LYS A 297 0.63 -33.80 -18.57
C LYS A 297 2.15 -33.87 -18.79
N ASP A 298 2.93 -33.25 -17.90
CA ASP A 298 4.38 -33.21 -18.00
C ASP A 298 5.04 -34.59 -17.79
N LEU A 299 4.48 -35.42 -16.91
CA LEU A 299 4.99 -36.76 -16.63
C LEU A 299 4.56 -37.78 -17.68
N LEU A 300 3.27 -37.83 -18.00
CA LEU A 300 2.71 -38.83 -18.91
C LEU A 300 2.99 -38.54 -20.38
N LYS A 301 3.26 -37.27 -20.73
CA LYS A 301 3.55 -36.81 -22.10
C LYS A 301 2.58 -37.43 -23.12
N PRO A 302 1.27 -37.16 -22.99
CA PRO A 302 0.27 -37.81 -23.82
C PRO A 302 0.49 -37.54 -25.31
N PRO A 303 0.20 -38.52 -26.18
CA PRO A 303 0.07 -38.27 -27.62
C PRO A 303 -0.94 -37.17 -27.91
N ALA A 304 -0.79 -36.48 -29.04
CA ALA A 304 -1.70 -35.39 -29.44
C ALA A 304 -3.17 -35.84 -29.61
N THR A 305 -3.41 -37.13 -29.76
CA THR A 305 -4.72 -37.78 -29.90
C THR A 305 -5.40 -38.07 -28.56
N VAL A 306 -4.72 -37.84 -27.43
CA VAL A 306 -5.24 -38.10 -26.08
C VAL A 306 -5.59 -36.80 -25.38
N SER A 307 -6.80 -36.73 -24.85
CA SER A 307 -7.22 -35.72 -23.88
C SER A 307 -7.14 -36.25 -22.46
N LEU A 308 -6.58 -35.44 -21.56
CA LEU A 308 -6.49 -35.70 -20.13
C LEU A 308 -7.30 -34.66 -19.38
N SER A 309 -8.12 -35.09 -18.43
CA SER A 309 -8.82 -34.21 -17.49
C SER A 309 -8.75 -34.78 -16.10
N LEU A 310 -8.46 -33.93 -15.11
CA LEU A 310 -8.44 -34.27 -13.70
C LEU A 310 -9.52 -33.45 -12.99
N ASP A 311 -10.40 -34.11 -12.24
CA ASP A 311 -11.40 -33.42 -11.43
C ASP A 311 -10.88 -33.08 -10.02
N GLU A 312 -11.71 -32.37 -9.24
CA GLU A 312 -11.38 -31.93 -7.88
C GLU A 312 -11.19 -33.10 -6.89
N ASP A 313 -11.81 -34.25 -7.17
CA ASP A 313 -11.69 -35.47 -6.36
C ASP A 313 -10.42 -36.29 -6.72
N GLY A 314 -9.66 -35.85 -7.72
CA GLY A 314 -8.41 -36.48 -8.17
C GLY A 314 -8.63 -37.65 -9.14
N VAL A 315 -9.79 -37.76 -9.77
CA VAL A 315 -10.08 -38.78 -10.79
C VAL A 315 -9.55 -38.32 -12.14
N LEU A 316 -8.52 -39.00 -12.64
CA LEU A 316 -7.91 -38.76 -13.94
C LEU A 316 -8.68 -39.51 -15.02
N ARG A 317 -9.40 -38.77 -15.87
CA ARG A 317 -10.05 -39.31 -17.07
C ARG A 317 -9.15 -39.16 -18.28
N MET A 318 -8.96 -40.25 -19.00
CA MET A 318 -8.19 -40.30 -20.24
C MET A 318 -9.11 -40.75 -21.38
N SER A 319 -9.08 -40.02 -22.50
CA SER A 319 -9.90 -40.34 -23.67
C SER A 319 -9.16 -40.07 -24.97
N GLY A 320 -9.56 -40.77 -26.04
CA GLY A 320 -8.95 -40.65 -27.37
C GLY A 320 -8.31 -41.94 -27.86
N THR A 321 -7.33 -41.83 -28.76
CA THR A 321 -6.60 -42.99 -29.29
C THR A 321 -5.14 -42.95 -28.85
N ALA A 322 -4.59 -44.04 -28.35
CA ALA A 322 -3.18 -44.12 -27.95
C ALA A 322 -2.56 -45.51 -28.15
N PRO A 323 -1.23 -45.60 -28.36
CA PRO A 323 -0.54 -46.87 -28.44
C PRO A 323 -0.69 -47.67 -27.15
N ARG A 324 -0.85 -48.99 -27.26
CA ARG A 324 -1.04 -49.88 -26.11
C ARG A 324 0.09 -49.77 -25.08
N ALA A 325 1.33 -49.59 -25.54
CA ALA A 325 2.49 -49.40 -24.67
C ALA A 325 2.35 -48.15 -23.79
N TRP A 326 1.91 -47.03 -24.38
CA TRP A 326 1.69 -45.79 -23.66
C TRP A 326 0.53 -45.92 -22.66
N ILE A 327 -0.58 -46.57 -23.04
CA ILE A 327 -1.73 -46.77 -22.14
C ILE A 327 -1.31 -47.55 -20.88
N ALA A 328 -0.54 -48.62 -21.06
CA ALA A 328 -0.06 -49.43 -19.95
C ALA A 328 0.90 -48.65 -19.03
N GLU A 329 1.84 -47.90 -19.60
CA GLU A 329 2.77 -47.06 -18.85
C GLU A 329 2.04 -45.93 -18.11
N ALA A 330 1.10 -45.26 -18.79
CA ALA A 330 0.32 -44.17 -18.22
C ALA A 330 -0.53 -44.62 -17.03
N GLN A 331 -1.17 -45.79 -17.12
CA GLN A 331 -1.93 -46.38 -16.01
C GLN A 331 -1.06 -46.69 -14.78
N GLN A 332 0.18 -47.14 -14.99
CA GLN A 332 1.11 -47.42 -13.89
C GLN A 332 1.65 -46.12 -13.27
N LEU A 333 2.10 -45.18 -14.10
CA LEU A 333 2.70 -43.94 -13.62
C LEU A 333 1.68 -43.02 -12.97
N ALA A 334 0.45 -42.94 -13.49
CA ALA A 334 -0.59 -42.05 -12.98
C ALA A 334 -0.90 -42.27 -11.50
N GLN A 335 -0.81 -43.50 -11.00
CA GLN A 335 -1.06 -43.84 -9.59
C GLN A 335 -0.03 -43.24 -8.62
N PHE A 336 1.17 -42.87 -9.12
CA PHE A 336 2.22 -42.27 -8.31
C PHE A 336 2.21 -40.75 -8.36
N ILE A 337 1.31 -40.14 -9.13
CA ILE A 337 1.24 -38.70 -9.29
C ILE A 337 0.46 -38.11 -8.11
N PRO A 338 1.06 -37.23 -7.31
CA PRO A 338 0.36 -36.62 -6.19
C PRO A 338 -0.84 -35.79 -6.70
N GLY A 339 -2.01 -35.99 -6.08
CA GLY A 339 -3.28 -35.40 -6.53
C GLY A 339 -4.12 -36.32 -7.43
N VAL A 340 -3.58 -37.45 -7.91
CA VAL A 340 -4.37 -38.49 -8.59
C VAL A 340 -4.76 -39.56 -7.58
N THR A 341 -6.07 -39.79 -7.45
CA THR A 341 -6.64 -40.79 -6.54
C THR A 341 -7.14 -42.02 -7.31
N GLN A 342 -7.66 -41.81 -8.52
CA GLN A 342 -8.20 -42.85 -9.37
C GLN A 342 -7.91 -42.54 -10.85
N VAL A 343 -7.81 -43.58 -11.68
CA VAL A 343 -7.58 -43.46 -13.12
C VAL A 343 -8.72 -44.14 -13.87
N GLU A 344 -9.38 -43.40 -14.76
CA GLU A 344 -10.47 -43.87 -15.62
C GLU A 344 -10.00 -43.86 -17.09
N VAL A 345 -10.03 -45.06 -17.71
CA VAL A 345 -9.47 -45.32 -19.04
C VAL A 345 -10.52 -45.88 -20.01
N ALA A 346 -11.80 -45.80 -19.65
CA ALA A 346 -12.89 -46.41 -20.42
C ALA A 346 -13.04 -45.84 -21.84
N ASP A 347 -12.59 -44.61 -22.06
CA ASP A 347 -12.73 -43.88 -23.31
C ASP A 347 -11.45 -43.85 -24.16
N LEU A 348 -10.44 -44.65 -23.81
CA LEU A 348 -9.24 -44.84 -24.63
C LEU A 348 -9.39 -46.03 -25.57
N ILE A 349 -9.05 -45.79 -26.84
CA ILE A 349 -8.99 -46.80 -27.88
C ILE A 349 -7.50 -47.11 -28.15
N GLU A 350 -7.14 -48.38 -28.13
CA GLU A 350 -5.79 -48.82 -28.53
C GLU A 350 -5.58 -48.55 -30.01
N THR A 351 -4.52 -47.81 -30.36
CA THR A 351 -4.19 -47.47 -31.75
C THR A 351 -4.01 -48.72 -32.61
N GLU A 352 -3.39 -49.76 -32.06
CA GLU A 352 -3.17 -51.05 -32.71
C GLU A 352 -4.51 -51.77 -32.98
N ALA A 353 -5.45 -51.72 -32.04
CA ALA A 353 -6.78 -52.33 -32.22
C ALA A 353 -7.62 -51.58 -33.27
N GLU A 354 -7.52 -50.25 -33.33
CA GLU A 354 -8.14 -49.45 -34.40
C GLU A 354 -7.56 -49.81 -35.76
N LEU A 355 -6.23 -49.93 -35.87
CA LEU A 355 -5.52 -50.33 -37.08
C LEU A 355 -5.98 -51.72 -37.56
N GLU A 356 -6.01 -52.72 -36.68
CA GLU A 356 -6.46 -54.09 -36.99
C GLU A 356 -7.95 -54.14 -37.41
N SER A 357 -8.79 -53.28 -36.82
CA SER A 357 -10.20 -53.16 -37.19
C SER A 357 -10.36 -52.62 -38.61
N ILE A 358 -9.65 -51.54 -38.94
CA ILE A 358 -9.67 -50.92 -40.27
C ILE A 358 -9.08 -51.88 -41.32
N GLN A 359 -7.97 -52.56 -40.98
CA GLN A 359 -7.39 -53.59 -41.84
C GLN A 359 -8.45 -54.64 -42.22
N ARG A 360 -9.14 -55.21 -41.23
CA ARG A 360 -10.19 -56.21 -41.46
C ARG A 360 -11.37 -55.65 -42.27
N GLN A 361 -11.74 -54.40 -42.08
CA GLN A 361 -12.79 -53.76 -42.88
C GLN A 361 -12.39 -53.63 -44.35
N ILE A 362 -11.15 -53.23 -44.63
CA ILE A 362 -10.61 -53.14 -45.99
C ILE A 362 -10.52 -54.53 -46.64
N GLU A 363 -10.00 -55.53 -45.93
CA GLU A 363 -9.83 -56.89 -46.48
C GLU A 363 -11.16 -57.60 -46.75
N ASN A 364 -12.23 -57.23 -46.04
CA ASN A 364 -13.58 -57.74 -46.29
C ASN A 364 -14.33 -56.97 -47.40
N GLN A 365 -13.77 -55.88 -47.92
CA GLN A 365 -14.38 -55.16 -49.05
C GLN A 365 -14.21 -55.93 -50.36
N ILE A 366 -15.31 -56.02 -51.11
CA ILE A 366 -15.34 -56.66 -52.43
C ILE A 366 -16.05 -55.70 -53.39
N LEU A 367 -15.32 -55.17 -54.37
CA LEU A 367 -15.87 -54.32 -55.42
C LEU A 367 -16.22 -55.18 -56.63
N GLN A 368 -17.45 -55.07 -57.13
CA GLN A 368 -17.95 -55.87 -58.25
C GLN A 368 -17.87 -55.06 -59.54
N PHE A 369 -17.66 -55.75 -60.65
CA PHE A 369 -17.57 -55.13 -61.98
C PHE A 369 -18.77 -55.49 -62.84
N GLN A 370 -18.93 -54.85 -63.98
CA GLN A 370 -19.86 -55.29 -65.03
C GLN A 370 -19.26 -56.43 -65.87
N GLU A 371 -20.12 -57.21 -66.54
CA GLU A 371 -19.68 -58.36 -67.35
C GLU A 371 -18.79 -57.93 -68.51
N GLY A 372 -17.64 -58.59 -68.69
CA GLY A 372 -16.69 -58.31 -69.76
C GLY A 372 -16.04 -56.91 -69.73
N GLN A 373 -16.31 -56.10 -68.71
CA GLN A 373 -15.86 -54.71 -68.62
C GLN A 373 -14.99 -54.45 -67.39
N THR A 374 -14.23 -53.36 -67.45
CA THR A 374 -13.47 -52.76 -66.35
C THR A 374 -14.24 -51.68 -65.59
N ALA A 375 -15.51 -51.44 -65.95
CA ALA A 375 -16.40 -50.55 -65.22
C ALA A 375 -16.93 -51.21 -63.94
N ILE A 376 -16.85 -50.49 -62.82
CA ILE A 376 -17.44 -50.90 -61.54
C ILE A 376 -18.97 -51.02 -61.72
N ALA A 377 -19.58 -51.97 -61.01
CA ALA A 377 -21.02 -52.13 -60.99
C ALA A 377 -21.71 -50.84 -60.47
N PRO A 378 -22.87 -50.46 -61.02
CA PRO A 378 -23.59 -49.28 -60.55
C PRO A 378 -23.96 -49.43 -59.06
N HIS A 379 -24.02 -48.31 -58.34
CA HIS A 379 -24.32 -48.24 -56.89
C HIS A 379 -23.20 -48.68 -55.93
N GLN A 380 -21.93 -48.68 -56.38
CA GLN A 380 -20.77 -48.94 -55.51
C GLN A 380 -19.93 -47.70 -55.19
N ASP A 381 -20.42 -46.51 -55.53
CA ASP A 381 -19.70 -45.24 -55.28
C ASP A 381 -19.46 -45.01 -53.78
N GLU A 382 -20.44 -45.33 -52.93
CA GLU A 382 -20.32 -45.20 -51.47
C GLU A 382 -19.31 -46.21 -50.88
N SER A 383 -19.28 -47.45 -51.36
CA SER A 383 -18.29 -48.45 -50.97
C SER A 383 -16.86 -48.00 -51.34
N LEU A 384 -16.69 -47.44 -52.54
CA LEU A 384 -15.40 -46.93 -53.00
C LEU A 384 -14.94 -45.72 -52.17
N GLN A 385 -15.85 -44.78 -51.87
CA GLN A 385 -15.54 -43.65 -50.99
C GLN A 385 -15.14 -44.10 -49.59
N THR A 386 -15.91 -45.04 -49.01
CA THR A 386 -15.62 -45.62 -47.69
C THR A 386 -14.25 -46.31 -47.69
N LEU A 387 -13.92 -47.07 -48.74
CA LEU A 387 -12.62 -47.71 -48.89
C LEU A 387 -11.47 -46.69 -48.95
N VAL A 388 -11.64 -45.61 -49.72
CA VAL A 388 -10.63 -44.54 -49.80
C VAL A 388 -10.39 -43.91 -48.43
N GLU A 389 -11.45 -43.61 -47.68
CA GLU A 389 -11.35 -43.05 -46.34
C GLU A 389 -10.66 -44.02 -45.36
N GLN A 390 -11.04 -45.30 -45.41
CA GLN A 390 -10.43 -46.36 -44.60
C GLN A 390 -8.94 -46.52 -44.90
N ILE A 391 -8.53 -46.55 -46.18
CA ILE A 391 -7.11 -46.68 -46.55
C ILE A 391 -6.32 -45.45 -46.09
N LYS A 392 -6.85 -44.24 -46.28
CA LYS A 392 -6.19 -43.01 -45.80
C LYS A 392 -6.03 -43.00 -44.27
N ARG A 393 -7.07 -43.43 -43.55
CA ARG A 393 -7.03 -43.57 -42.08
C ARG A 393 -6.02 -44.62 -41.66
N LEU A 394 -5.98 -45.78 -42.33
CA LEU A 394 -5.01 -46.85 -42.08
C LEU A 394 -3.58 -46.36 -42.25
N ILE A 395 -3.27 -45.67 -43.36
CA ILE A 395 -1.93 -45.10 -43.62
C ILE A 395 -1.56 -44.08 -42.53
N THR A 396 -2.50 -43.23 -42.13
CA THR A 396 -2.26 -42.21 -41.09
C THR A 396 -1.93 -42.86 -39.75
N ILE A 397 -2.68 -43.89 -39.35
CA ILE A 397 -2.45 -44.60 -38.08
C ILE A 397 -1.15 -45.40 -38.13
N ALA A 398 -0.90 -46.12 -39.23
CA ALA A 398 0.32 -46.90 -39.40
C ALA A 398 1.56 -45.99 -39.34
N ALA A 399 1.53 -44.82 -39.99
CA ALA A 399 2.62 -43.85 -39.91
C ALA A 399 2.87 -43.37 -38.48
N ALA A 400 1.83 -43.15 -37.67
CA ALA A 400 1.96 -42.78 -36.25
C ALA A 400 2.60 -43.90 -35.39
N LEU A 401 2.52 -45.15 -35.85
CA LEU A 401 3.16 -46.32 -35.24
C LEU A 401 4.53 -46.66 -35.87
N ASN A 402 5.04 -45.85 -36.80
CA ASN A 402 6.25 -46.13 -37.60
C ASN A 402 6.14 -47.43 -38.42
N GLN A 403 4.97 -47.66 -38.99
CA GLN A 403 4.68 -48.79 -39.88
C GLN A 403 4.39 -48.29 -41.29
N THR A 404 4.82 -49.08 -42.27
CA THR A 404 4.50 -48.89 -43.68
C THR A 404 3.35 -49.80 -44.10
N VAL A 405 2.48 -49.27 -44.96
CA VAL A 405 1.27 -49.96 -45.44
C VAL A 405 1.43 -50.33 -46.91
N GLN A 406 1.12 -51.59 -47.24
CA GLN A 406 0.96 -52.07 -48.61
C GLN A 406 -0.43 -52.65 -48.80
N VAL A 407 -1.21 -52.09 -49.72
CA VAL A 407 -2.55 -52.58 -50.10
C VAL A 407 -2.47 -53.23 -51.48
N GLU A 408 -2.70 -54.53 -51.54
CA GLU A 408 -2.76 -55.31 -52.77
C GLU A 408 -4.22 -55.44 -53.23
N ALA A 409 -4.54 -54.86 -54.39
CA ALA A 409 -5.81 -55.02 -55.09
C ALA A 409 -5.79 -56.31 -55.92
N ILE A 410 -6.59 -57.30 -55.54
CA ILE A 410 -6.60 -58.64 -56.13
C ILE A 410 -7.83 -58.79 -57.02
N GLY A 411 -7.61 -58.72 -58.33
CA GLY A 411 -8.66 -58.89 -59.33
C GLY A 411 -8.95 -60.35 -59.64
N ARG A 412 -10.24 -60.70 -59.70
CA ARG A 412 -10.76 -62.02 -60.08
C ARG A 412 -11.67 -61.93 -61.30
N ALA A 413 -11.71 -63.02 -62.05
CA ALA A 413 -12.64 -63.22 -63.16
C ALA A 413 -13.49 -64.48 -62.93
N ASN A 414 -14.69 -64.49 -63.52
CA ASN A 414 -15.52 -65.69 -63.56
C ASN A 414 -14.94 -66.73 -64.54
N ASN A 415 -15.47 -67.95 -64.50
CA ASN A 415 -15.00 -69.06 -65.33
C ASN A 415 -15.47 -68.99 -66.80
N ASN A 416 -15.99 -67.85 -67.25
CA ASN A 416 -16.45 -67.65 -68.63
C ASN A 416 -15.28 -67.16 -69.49
N GLY A 417 -15.00 -67.82 -70.61
CA GLY A 417 -13.91 -67.44 -71.53
C GLY A 417 -12.60 -68.18 -71.28
N SER A 418 -11.55 -67.80 -72.01
CA SER A 418 -10.22 -68.42 -71.87
C SER A 418 -9.47 -67.89 -70.64
N GLU A 419 -8.64 -68.72 -70.01
CA GLU A 419 -7.84 -68.32 -68.85
C GLU A 419 -6.93 -67.11 -69.15
N ALA A 420 -6.38 -67.01 -70.37
CA ALA A 420 -5.56 -65.86 -70.78
C ALA A 420 -6.37 -64.55 -70.82
N GLN A 421 -7.62 -64.59 -71.31
CA GLN A 421 -8.52 -63.44 -71.31
C GLN A 421 -8.96 -63.07 -69.89
N ASN A 422 -9.27 -64.07 -69.06
CA ASN A 422 -9.68 -63.87 -67.68
C ASN A 422 -8.54 -63.29 -66.83
N LEU A 423 -7.31 -63.74 -67.05
CA LEU A 423 -6.13 -63.17 -66.40
C LEU A 423 -5.94 -61.70 -66.80
N ALA A 424 -5.94 -61.39 -68.09
CA ALA A 424 -5.82 -60.02 -68.58
C ALA A 424 -6.94 -59.10 -68.06
N LEU A 425 -8.20 -59.56 -68.10
CA LEU A 425 -9.34 -58.80 -67.60
C LEU A 425 -9.28 -58.58 -66.08
N SER A 426 -8.88 -59.60 -65.33
CA SER A 426 -8.71 -59.48 -63.87
C SER A 426 -7.60 -58.49 -63.49
N GLN A 427 -6.51 -58.44 -64.27
CA GLN A 427 -5.44 -57.46 -64.09
C GLN A 427 -5.93 -56.05 -64.40
N SER A 428 -6.58 -55.83 -65.56
CA SER A 428 -7.11 -54.51 -65.92
C SER A 428 -8.12 -53.95 -64.91
N ARG A 429 -8.89 -54.82 -64.24
CA ARG A 429 -9.79 -54.40 -63.15
C ARG A 429 -9.04 -53.97 -61.90
N ALA A 430 -8.02 -54.72 -61.49
CA ALA A 430 -7.18 -54.36 -60.35
C ALA A 430 -6.44 -53.03 -60.63
N ASP A 431 -5.88 -52.86 -61.83
CA ASP A 431 -5.23 -51.63 -62.26
C ASP A 431 -6.19 -50.43 -62.26
N ALA A 432 -7.44 -50.64 -62.70
CA ALA A 432 -8.46 -49.60 -62.69
C ALA A 432 -8.80 -49.13 -61.26
N ILE A 433 -8.90 -50.05 -60.29
CA ILE A 433 -9.10 -49.67 -58.88
C ILE A 433 -7.90 -48.92 -58.35
N VAL A 434 -6.67 -49.40 -58.59
CA VAL A 434 -5.46 -48.67 -58.15
C VAL A 434 -5.41 -47.27 -58.75
N ALA A 435 -5.71 -47.10 -60.04
CA ALA A 435 -5.77 -45.79 -60.67
C ALA A 435 -6.83 -44.87 -60.01
N LEU A 436 -7.99 -45.41 -59.64
CA LEU A 436 -9.01 -44.67 -58.90
C LEU A 436 -8.54 -44.26 -57.50
N LEU A 437 -7.93 -45.17 -56.74
CA LEU A 437 -7.37 -44.89 -55.41
C LEU A 437 -6.26 -43.84 -55.47
N VAL A 438 -5.37 -43.92 -56.47
CA VAL A 438 -4.34 -42.90 -56.72
C VAL A 438 -4.97 -41.56 -57.06
N SER A 439 -5.99 -41.53 -57.93
CA SER A 439 -6.71 -40.29 -58.27
C SER A 439 -7.43 -39.67 -57.07
N ALA A 440 -7.78 -40.50 -56.08
CA ALA A 440 -8.37 -40.08 -54.81
C ALA A 440 -7.32 -39.62 -53.78
N GLY A 441 -6.03 -39.65 -54.12
CA GLY A 441 -4.92 -39.12 -53.31
C GLY A 441 -4.28 -40.14 -52.37
N ILE A 442 -4.28 -41.42 -52.72
CA ILE A 442 -3.48 -42.45 -52.04
C ILE A 442 -2.16 -42.61 -52.80
N GLU A 443 -1.03 -42.65 -52.08
CA GLU A 443 0.29 -42.73 -52.69
C GLU A 443 0.47 -44.04 -53.48
N PRO A 444 0.95 -43.99 -54.74
CA PRO A 444 1.13 -45.18 -55.57
C PRO A 444 2.02 -46.24 -54.95
N GLU A 445 3.00 -45.82 -54.14
CA GLU A 445 3.96 -46.69 -53.46
C GLU A 445 3.29 -47.59 -52.41
N SER A 446 2.12 -47.21 -51.90
CA SER A 446 1.33 -48.00 -50.94
C SER A 446 0.35 -48.98 -51.61
N LEU A 447 0.31 -49.03 -52.94
CA LEU A 447 -0.68 -49.77 -53.71
C LEU A 447 -0.03 -50.73 -54.71
N THR A 448 -0.55 -51.95 -54.80
CA THR A 448 -0.17 -52.92 -55.84
C THR A 448 -1.41 -53.53 -56.47
N ALA A 449 -1.35 -53.86 -57.78
CA ALA A 449 -2.45 -54.49 -58.50
C ALA A 449 -2.04 -55.87 -59.00
N ARG A 450 -2.88 -56.88 -58.74
CA ARG A 450 -2.65 -58.26 -59.16
C ARG A 450 -3.91 -58.94 -59.67
N GLY A 451 -3.94 -59.29 -60.94
CA GLY A 451 -4.94 -60.17 -61.54
C GLY A 451 -4.60 -61.65 -61.33
N ILE A 452 -5.54 -62.44 -60.83
CA ILE A 452 -5.35 -63.89 -60.66
C ILE A 452 -6.21 -64.75 -61.59
N GLY A 453 -6.94 -64.13 -62.53
CA GLY A 453 -7.82 -64.84 -63.46
C GLY A 453 -8.92 -65.61 -62.73
N THR A 454 -9.05 -66.90 -63.03
CA THR A 454 -10.04 -67.79 -62.39
C THR A 454 -9.48 -68.54 -61.17
N ARG A 455 -8.22 -68.27 -60.80
CA ARG A 455 -7.54 -68.95 -59.69
C ARG A 455 -8.05 -68.44 -58.35
N ASN A 456 -8.09 -69.31 -57.34
CA ASN A 456 -8.55 -69.00 -55.98
C ASN A 456 -9.92 -68.30 -55.95
N PRO A 457 -10.98 -68.94 -56.48
CA PRO A 457 -12.31 -68.36 -56.53
C PRO A 457 -12.88 -68.17 -55.12
N LEU A 458 -13.59 -67.05 -54.93
CA LEU A 458 -14.40 -66.81 -53.74
C LEU A 458 -15.61 -67.74 -53.76
N GLN A 459 -15.88 -68.36 -52.62
CA GLN A 459 -17.05 -69.22 -52.43
C GLN A 459 -18.27 -68.36 -52.07
N ASN A 460 -19.46 -68.91 -52.30
CA ASN A 460 -20.74 -68.23 -52.12
C ASN A 460 -20.82 -67.57 -50.73
N GLN A 461 -21.00 -66.24 -50.72
CA GLN A 461 -21.36 -65.47 -49.54
C GLN A 461 -22.83 -65.07 -49.68
N SER A 462 -23.61 -65.32 -48.63
CA SER A 462 -25.06 -65.14 -48.55
C SER A 462 -25.64 -64.05 -49.47
N GLY A 463 -26.33 -64.47 -50.54
CA GLY A 463 -27.11 -63.58 -51.42
C GLY A 463 -26.46 -63.17 -52.74
N ILE A 464 -25.19 -63.54 -53.02
CA ILE A 464 -24.49 -63.22 -54.28
C ILE A 464 -24.11 -64.51 -55.01
N SER A 465 -24.36 -64.61 -56.31
CA SER A 465 -23.97 -65.81 -57.06
C SER A 465 -22.45 -65.98 -57.12
N THR A 466 -21.97 -67.23 -57.16
CA THR A 466 -20.53 -67.55 -57.27
C THR A 466 -19.90 -66.97 -58.55
N VAL A 467 -20.68 -66.71 -59.59
CA VAL A 467 -20.22 -66.07 -60.83
C VAL A 467 -20.05 -64.56 -60.62
N GLU A 468 -20.98 -63.90 -59.94
CA GLU A 468 -20.93 -62.46 -59.69
C GLU A 468 -19.86 -62.08 -58.67
N ILE A 469 -19.69 -62.86 -57.59
CA ILE A 469 -18.67 -62.58 -56.57
C ILE A 469 -17.25 -62.77 -57.10
N ASN A 470 -17.05 -63.61 -58.11
CA ASN A 470 -15.75 -63.80 -58.78
C ASN A 470 -15.51 -62.80 -59.92
N ARG A 471 -16.46 -61.89 -60.18
CA ARG A 471 -16.29 -60.74 -61.05
C ARG A 471 -15.98 -59.49 -60.20
N SER A 472 -14.89 -59.56 -59.46
CA SER A 472 -14.59 -58.60 -58.39
C SER A 472 -13.12 -58.27 -58.22
N VAL A 473 -12.87 -57.21 -57.46
CA VAL A 473 -11.58 -56.91 -56.84
C VAL A 473 -11.76 -56.97 -55.32
N SER A 474 -10.89 -57.72 -54.65
CA SER A 474 -10.78 -57.71 -53.18
C SER A 474 -9.44 -57.10 -52.77
N PHE A 475 -9.26 -56.87 -51.48
CA PHE A 475 -8.05 -56.22 -50.96
C PHE A 475 -7.32 -57.13 -49.98
N LYS A 476 -6.00 -57.00 -49.96
CA LYS A 476 -5.15 -57.58 -48.92
C LYS A 476 -4.21 -56.49 -48.41
N VAL A 477 -4.08 -56.38 -47.10
CA VAL A 477 -3.25 -55.35 -46.46
C VAL A 477 -2.05 -56.02 -45.80
N SER A 478 -0.87 -55.45 -45.99
CA SER A 478 0.36 -55.87 -45.31
C SER A 478 0.96 -54.67 -44.58
N LEU A 479 1.28 -54.86 -43.31
CA LEU A 479 1.90 -53.86 -42.43
C LEU A 479 3.34 -54.30 -42.15
N THR A 480 4.30 -53.39 -42.29
CA THR A 480 5.71 -53.68 -42.04
C THR A 480 6.32 -52.64 -41.11
N ASP A 481 6.93 -53.06 -40.01
CA ASP A 481 7.66 -52.17 -39.10
C ASP A 481 8.93 -51.63 -39.78
N GLU A 482 9.13 -50.31 -39.75
CA GLU A 482 10.36 -49.72 -40.30
C GLU A 482 11.62 -50.13 -39.52
N SER A 483 11.48 -50.53 -38.25
CA SER A 483 12.61 -50.97 -37.41
C SER A 483 13.31 -52.24 -37.90
N HIS A 484 12.66 -53.04 -38.76
CA HIS A 484 13.20 -54.30 -39.26
C HIS A 484 13.84 -54.20 -40.66
N SER A 485 13.75 -53.07 -41.35
CA SER A 485 14.25 -52.94 -42.73
C SER A 485 15.75 -52.62 -42.84
N GLU A 486 16.41 -52.15 -41.76
CA GLU A 486 17.85 -51.81 -41.78
C GLU A 486 18.79 -53.01 -41.50
N ILE A 487 18.31 -54.18 -41.09
CA ILE A 487 19.19 -55.32 -40.72
C ILE A 487 19.46 -56.29 -41.89
N SER A 488 18.78 -56.13 -43.04
CA SER A 488 18.95 -57.00 -44.20
C SER A 488 19.44 -56.25 -45.43
N ASN A 489 20.69 -55.79 -45.38
CA ASN A 489 21.48 -55.59 -46.60
C ASN A 489 22.91 -56.12 -46.37
N PRO A 490 23.35 -57.18 -47.09
CA PRO A 490 24.67 -57.79 -46.91
C PRO A 490 25.83 -56.93 -47.43
#